data_AF-A0A669E4G8-F1
#
_entry.id   AF-A0A669E4G8-F1
#
_cell.length_a   1.000
_cell.length_b   1.000
_cell.length_c   1.000
_cell.angle_alpha   90.00
_cell.angle_beta   90.00
_cell.angle_gamma   90.00
#
_symmetry.space_group_name_H-M   'P 1'
#
loop_
_entity.id
_entity.type
_entity.pdbx_description
1 polymer ?
#
loop_
_entity_poly.entity_id
_entity_poly.type
_entity_poly.pdbx_seq_one_letter_code
_entity_poly.pdbx_strand_id
1 'polypeptide(L)'
;MGVQNFFVPIRRKTCGCILLVLAVFVLLLMVYVMDILEFHNKVNNTKIIHPPTISNVTPPAGVWYNFCKLKPLSPKEAFEEDLLLQSIAWPDTPPLQSLSLRKSSDPAHSTFTILGRMGGGQWQIGDKMEVIIKMYDFQGRPKNCGGDVIVARLHNPALGAGVAGKVVDHLNGSYSAVFSLLWEGSAQVILVHPSEAVTVLGRLTREQPDRVFFKSQFRSGRVTETTTCNVCLRPSRQPVCNYTELHTGQQWFCYKPEKLSCDARISHSRGDLHKTSPPWRTSCFKGMHYLFCMSVVRG
;
A
#
# COMPACT_ATOMS: atom_id res chain seq x y z
N MET A 1 -53.73 65.76 -32.76
CA MET A 1 -52.90 65.81 -31.54
C MET A 1 -52.75 64.39 -31.03
N GLY A 2 -51.61 63.74 -31.33
CA GLY A 2 -51.33 62.37 -30.93
C GLY A 2 -50.55 62.34 -29.62
N VAL A 3 -51.03 61.55 -28.66
CA VAL A 3 -50.36 61.27 -27.38
C VAL A 3 -49.49 60.03 -27.56
N GLN A 4 -48.18 60.16 -27.31
CA GLN A 4 -47.22 59.06 -27.30
C GLN A 4 -47.31 58.28 -25.99
N ASN A 5 -47.54 56.96 -26.08
CA ASN A 5 -47.32 56.03 -24.96
C ASN A 5 -45.94 55.37 -25.11
N PHE A 6 -45.08 55.56 -24.12
CA PHE A 6 -43.79 54.88 -23.97
C PHE A 6 -44.00 53.44 -23.51
N PHE A 7 -43.59 52.47 -24.31
CA PHE A 7 -43.37 51.09 -23.87
C PHE A 7 -41.85 50.81 -23.89
N VAL A 8 -41.27 50.62 -22.70
CA VAL A 8 -39.83 50.30 -22.53
C VAL A 8 -39.62 48.81 -22.78
N PRO A 9 -38.72 48.39 -23.70
CA PRO A 9 -38.45 46.97 -23.93
C PRO A 9 -37.42 46.44 -22.93
N ILE A 10 -37.81 45.45 -22.13
CA ILE A 10 -36.91 44.72 -21.22
C ILE A 10 -35.93 43.88 -22.05
N ARG A 11 -34.63 44.10 -21.84
CA ARG A 11 -33.49 43.55 -22.61
C ARG A 11 -33.41 42.02 -22.50
N ARG A 12 -33.52 41.31 -23.64
CA ARG A 12 -33.40 39.85 -23.80
C ARG A 12 -32.07 39.22 -23.33
N LYS A 13 -31.02 40.03 -23.10
CA LYS A 13 -29.68 39.56 -22.69
C LYS A 13 -29.58 39.20 -21.20
N THR A 14 -30.37 39.84 -20.33
CA THR A 14 -30.33 39.59 -18.87
C THR A 14 -30.92 38.23 -18.50
N CYS A 15 -31.91 37.76 -19.25
CA CYS A 15 -32.57 36.46 -19.01
C CYS A 15 -31.65 35.26 -19.29
N GLY A 16 -30.79 35.36 -20.32
CA GLY A 16 -29.83 34.31 -20.65
C GLY A 16 -28.74 34.11 -19.59
N CYS A 17 -28.25 35.20 -18.99
CA CYS A 17 -27.27 35.13 -17.91
C CYS A 17 -27.87 34.52 -16.63
N ILE A 18 -29.13 34.83 -16.31
CA ILE A 18 -29.82 34.28 -15.14
C ILE A 18 -30.00 32.76 -15.28
N LEU A 19 -30.40 32.28 -16.47
CA LEU A 19 -30.55 30.85 -16.74
C LEU A 19 -29.21 30.09 -16.62
N LEU A 20 -28.11 30.69 -17.08
CA LEU A 20 -26.77 30.12 -16.96
C LEU A 20 -26.32 30.01 -15.50
N VAL A 21 -26.55 31.05 -14.69
CA VAL A 21 -26.22 31.03 -13.26
C VAL A 21 -27.04 29.98 -12.51
N LEU A 22 -28.35 29.86 -12.81
CA LEU A 22 -29.21 28.84 -12.23
C LEU A 22 -28.75 27.42 -12.60
N ALA A 23 -28.35 27.19 -13.85
CA ALA A 23 -27.84 25.88 -14.28
C ALA A 23 -26.54 25.48 -13.55
N VAL A 24 -25.62 26.43 -13.36
CA VAL A 24 -24.37 26.20 -12.61
C VAL A 24 -24.66 25.92 -11.13
N PHE A 25 -25.60 26.66 -10.53
CA PHE A 25 -25.99 26.44 -9.14
C PHE A 25 -26.60 25.05 -8.92
N VAL A 26 -27.47 24.60 -9.83
CA VAL A 26 -28.06 23.24 -9.78
C VAL A 26 -26.97 22.16 -9.91
N LEU A 27 -25.98 22.35 -10.80
CA LEU A 27 -24.87 21.41 -10.93
C LEU A 27 -24.02 21.30 -9.66
N LEU A 28 -23.72 22.44 -9.01
CA LEU A 28 -22.99 22.44 -7.74
C LEU A 28 -23.78 21.75 -6.61
N LEU A 29 -25.11 21.96 -6.57
CA LEU A 29 -25.99 21.30 -5.62
C LEU A 29 -26.03 19.77 -5.82
N MET A 30 -26.07 19.32 -7.07
CA MET A 30 -26.05 17.89 -7.39
C MET A 30 -24.74 17.22 -6.96
N VAL A 31 -23.59 17.87 -7.20
CA VAL A 31 -22.28 17.38 -6.75
C VAL A 31 -22.23 17.30 -5.21
N TYR A 32 -22.70 18.35 -4.52
CA TYR A 32 -22.75 18.38 -3.06
C TYR A 32 -23.63 17.27 -2.47
N VAL A 33 -24.79 16.98 -3.08
CA VAL A 33 -25.69 15.91 -2.63
C VAL A 33 -25.07 14.52 -2.85
N MET A 34 -24.31 14.30 -3.93
CA MET A 34 -23.61 13.03 -4.17
C MET A 34 -22.51 12.77 -3.13
N ASP A 35 -21.72 13.79 -2.75
CA ASP A 35 -20.70 13.67 -1.70
C ASP A 35 -21.31 13.32 -0.32
N ILE A 36 -22.46 13.91 0.03
CA ILE A 36 -23.17 13.58 1.28
C ILE A 36 -23.66 12.12 1.27
N LEU A 37 -24.19 11.64 0.14
CA LEU A 37 -24.72 10.29 0.03
C LEU A 37 -23.60 9.24 0.17
N GLU A 38 -22.41 9.53 -0.37
CA GLU A 38 -21.22 8.69 -0.21
C GLU A 38 -20.75 8.64 1.25
N PHE A 39 -20.81 9.77 1.97
CA PHE A 39 -20.44 9.85 3.37
C PHE A 39 -21.39 9.04 4.28
N HIS A 40 -22.71 9.12 4.05
CA HIS A 40 -23.69 8.37 4.87
C HIS A 40 -23.59 6.84 4.67
N ASN A 41 -23.30 6.36 3.46
CA ASN A 41 -23.11 4.92 3.21
C ASN A 41 -21.87 4.35 3.91
N LYS A 42 -20.85 5.19 4.17
CA LYS A 42 -19.62 4.78 4.86
C LYS A 42 -19.82 4.61 6.37
N VAL A 43 -20.75 5.34 6.97
CA VAL A 43 -21.02 5.31 8.43
C VAL A 43 -21.95 4.14 8.83
N ASN A 44 -22.82 3.67 7.93
CA ASN A 44 -23.85 2.67 8.28
C ASN A 44 -23.39 1.20 8.25
N ASN A 45 -22.13 0.91 7.94
CA ASN A 45 -21.63 -0.48 7.76
C ASN A 45 -20.75 -1.02 8.89
N THR A 46 -20.75 -0.42 10.08
CA THR A 46 -20.07 -0.98 11.27
C THR A 46 -21.01 -1.86 12.08
N LYS A 47 -21.13 -3.14 11.69
CA LYS A 47 -21.76 -4.17 12.52
C LYS A 47 -20.86 -4.52 13.70
N ILE A 48 -21.40 -4.34 14.91
CA ILE A 48 -20.82 -4.80 16.18
C ILE A 48 -20.95 -6.32 16.23
N ILE A 49 -19.82 -7.02 16.25
CA ILE A 49 -19.74 -8.46 16.51
C ILE A 49 -19.02 -8.63 17.85
N HIS A 50 -19.73 -9.14 18.85
CA HIS A 50 -19.13 -9.73 20.04
C HIS A 50 -18.85 -11.21 19.77
N PRO A 51 -17.66 -11.71 20.12
CA PRO A 51 -17.55 -13.10 20.58
C PRO A 51 -16.66 -13.29 21.83
N PRO A 52 -16.68 -14.49 22.44
CA PRO A 52 -16.54 -14.66 23.89
C PRO A 52 -15.15 -15.05 24.39
N THR A 53 -14.99 -14.81 25.70
CA THR A 53 -14.22 -15.52 26.74
C THR A 53 -12.79 -15.98 26.46
N ILE A 54 -11.87 -15.13 26.93
CA ILE A 54 -10.68 -15.40 27.78
C ILE A 54 -10.18 -16.85 27.81
N SER A 55 -8.96 -17.06 27.32
CA SER A 55 -8.03 -18.00 27.94
C SER A 55 -6.62 -17.40 27.95
N ASN A 56 -5.98 -17.59 29.09
CA ASN A 56 -4.84 -16.83 29.59
C ASN A 56 -3.58 -17.09 28.77
N VAL A 57 -3.11 -16.08 28.03
CA VAL A 57 -1.72 -15.98 27.61
C VAL A 57 -1.25 -14.59 28.01
N THR A 58 -0.53 -14.51 29.12
CA THR A 58 0.22 -13.30 29.49
C THR A 58 1.31 -13.09 28.43
N PRO A 59 1.27 -12.05 27.57
CA PRO A 59 2.35 -11.80 26.63
C PRO A 59 3.48 -11.06 27.36
N PRO A 60 4.75 -11.33 27.03
CA PRO A 60 5.89 -10.81 27.75
C PRO A 60 6.10 -9.30 27.51
N ALA A 61 6.69 -8.65 28.51
CA ALA A 61 7.00 -7.23 28.55
C ALA A 61 7.88 -6.76 27.37
N GLY A 62 7.36 -5.83 26.55
CA GLY A 62 8.09 -4.97 25.61
C GLY A 62 8.83 -5.69 24.48
N VAL A 63 8.41 -5.46 23.23
CA VAL A 63 9.15 -5.96 22.05
C VAL A 63 10.44 -5.15 21.88
N TRP A 64 11.60 -5.77 22.14
CA TRP A 64 12.91 -5.16 21.95
C TRP A 64 13.41 -5.37 20.52
N TYR A 65 13.55 -4.29 19.76
CA TYR A 65 14.25 -4.29 18.48
C TYR A 65 15.61 -3.62 18.64
N ASN A 66 16.63 -4.35 19.10
CA ASN A 66 18.00 -3.86 19.34
C ASN A 66 18.05 -2.58 20.22
N PHE A 67 18.08 -1.40 19.59
CA PHE A 67 18.14 -0.08 20.25
C PHE A 67 16.77 0.62 20.39
N CYS A 68 15.71 0.03 19.82
CA CYS A 68 14.37 0.59 19.78
C CYS A 68 13.50 -0.07 20.86
N LYS A 69 13.06 0.75 21.82
CA LYS A 69 12.16 0.34 22.91
C LYS A 69 10.78 0.91 22.65
N LEU A 70 9.92 0.07 22.08
CA LEU A 70 8.52 0.43 21.85
C LEU A 70 7.74 0.32 23.17
N LYS A 71 6.77 1.22 23.35
CA LYS A 71 5.81 1.14 24.45
C LYS A 71 5.00 -0.16 24.30
N PRO A 72 4.78 -0.94 25.38
CA PRO A 72 3.88 -2.07 25.34
C PRO A 72 2.47 -1.64 24.94
N LEU A 73 1.83 -2.41 24.06
CA LEU A 73 0.44 -2.21 23.68
C LEU A 73 -0.49 -2.51 24.85
N SER A 74 -1.65 -1.85 24.89
CA SER A 74 -2.72 -2.24 25.81
C SER A 74 -3.24 -3.63 25.45
N PRO A 75 -3.91 -4.35 26.37
CA PRO A 75 -4.46 -5.68 26.06
C PRO A 75 -5.39 -5.71 24.85
N LYS A 76 -6.17 -4.65 24.64
CA LYS A 76 -7.07 -4.51 23.49
C LYS A 76 -6.29 -4.31 22.18
N GLU A 77 -5.26 -3.48 22.19
CA GLU A 77 -4.41 -3.24 21.02
C GLU A 77 -3.55 -4.46 20.68
N ALA A 78 -3.04 -5.17 21.69
CA ALA A 78 -2.29 -6.41 21.48
C ALA A 78 -3.15 -7.51 20.85
N PHE A 79 -4.42 -7.60 21.24
CA PHE A 79 -5.38 -8.52 20.60
C PHE A 79 -5.65 -8.14 19.15
N GLU A 80 -5.85 -6.86 18.86
CA GLU A 80 -6.01 -6.37 17.48
C GLU A 80 -4.73 -6.61 16.65
N GLU A 81 -3.55 -6.37 17.23
CA GLU A 81 -2.26 -6.63 16.58
C GLU A 81 -2.14 -8.12 16.21
N ASP A 82 -2.49 -9.04 17.11
CA ASP A 82 -2.45 -10.48 16.84
C ASP A 82 -3.38 -10.85 15.67
N LEU A 83 -4.61 -10.34 15.64
CA LEU A 83 -5.53 -10.55 14.53
C LEU A 83 -4.99 -9.99 13.20
N LEU A 84 -4.41 -8.79 13.23
CA LEU A 84 -3.81 -8.18 12.05
C LEU A 84 -2.61 -9.00 11.56
N LEU A 85 -1.71 -9.42 12.45
CA LEU A 85 -0.56 -10.26 12.13
C LEU A 85 -0.97 -11.61 11.55
N GLN A 86 -2.02 -12.23 12.09
CA GLN A 86 -2.59 -13.46 11.52
C GLN A 86 -3.18 -13.23 10.13
N SER A 87 -3.83 -12.09 9.89
CA SER A 87 -4.44 -11.76 8.60
C SER A 87 -3.42 -11.50 7.48
N ILE A 88 -2.19 -11.09 7.84
CA ILE A 88 -1.09 -10.81 6.92
C ILE A 88 0.03 -11.85 6.99
N ALA A 89 -0.23 -12.99 7.65
CA ALA A 89 0.76 -14.04 7.82
C ALA A 89 1.29 -14.50 6.45
N TRP A 90 2.61 -14.47 6.30
CA TRP A 90 3.30 -14.91 5.10
C TRP A 90 3.85 -16.33 5.30
N PRO A 91 3.85 -17.21 4.28
CA PRO A 91 4.43 -18.54 4.41
C PRO A 91 5.93 -18.47 4.74
N ASP A 92 6.43 -19.58 5.27
CA ASP A 92 7.85 -19.71 5.59
C ASP A 92 8.71 -19.56 4.32
N THR A 93 9.66 -18.63 4.39
CA THR A 93 10.61 -18.33 3.32
C THR A 93 11.96 -19.01 3.59
N PRO A 94 12.80 -19.25 2.56
CA PRO A 94 14.12 -19.88 2.74
C PRO A 94 14.96 -19.20 3.83
N PRO A 95 15.67 -19.97 4.66
CA PRO A 95 16.44 -19.42 5.77
C PRO A 95 17.57 -18.53 5.27
N LEU A 96 17.93 -17.54 6.09
CA LEU A 96 18.94 -16.54 5.75
C LEU A 96 20.30 -17.13 5.33
N GLN A 97 20.67 -18.29 5.91
CA GLN A 97 21.92 -18.98 5.66
C GLN A 97 21.98 -19.64 4.28
N SER A 98 20.83 -20.00 3.71
CA SER A 98 20.73 -20.62 2.38
C SER A 98 20.55 -19.62 1.24
N LEU A 99 20.46 -18.32 1.55
CA LEU A 99 20.20 -17.29 0.56
C LEU A 99 21.38 -17.14 -0.41
N SER A 100 21.07 -17.24 -1.70
CA SER A 100 22.00 -16.95 -2.78
C SER A 100 21.22 -16.34 -3.93
N LEU A 101 21.74 -15.26 -4.51
CA LEU A 101 21.11 -14.60 -5.66
C LEU A 101 20.87 -15.60 -6.81
N ARG A 102 21.84 -16.50 -7.06
CA ARG A 102 21.71 -17.51 -8.13
C ARG A 102 20.59 -18.52 -7.89
N LYS A 103 20.19 -18.72 -6.63
CA LYS A 103 19.10 -19.63 -6.23
C LYS A 103 17.76 -18.91 -6.08
N SER A 104 17.73 -17.58 -6.25
CA SER A 104 16.51 -16.81 -6.15
C SER A 104 15.64 -16.93 -7.39
N SER A 105 14.34 -16.74 -7.20
CA SER A 105 13.31 -16.80 -8.22
C SER A 105 13.64 -15.86 -9.40
N ASP A 106 13.76 -16.43 -10.59
CA ASP A 106 14.01 -15.73 -11.84
C ASP A 106 12.79 -15.78 -12.78
N PRO A 107 12.15 -14.63 -13.06
CA PRO A 107 11.07 -14.53 -14.03
C PRO A 107 11.42 -15.03 -15.42
N ALA A 108 12.67 -14.86 -15.88
CA ALA A 108 13.07 -15.17 -17.24
C ALA A 108 13.12 -16.68 -17.53
N HIS A 109 13.45 -17.50 -16.53
CA HIS A 109 13.45 -18.96 -16.63
C HIS A 109 12.13 -19.60 -16.22
N SER A 110 11.22 -18.81 -15.64
CA SER A 110 9.95 -19.30 -15.13
C SER A 110 8.95 -19.53 -16.24
N THR A 111 8.01 -20.44 -15.99
CA THR A 111 7.04 -20.84 -16.99
C THR A 111 5.63 -20.68 -16.47
N PHE A 112 4.68 -20.56 -17.39
CA PHE A 112 3.27 -20.51 -17.08
C PHE A 112 2.50 -21.46 -17.99
N THR A 113 1.33 -21.90 -17.54
CA THR A 113 0.40 -22.71 -18.30
C THR A 113 -1.00 -22.20 -18.01
N ILE A 114 -1.69 -21.74 -19.06
CA ILE A 114 -3.09 -21.34 -18.95
C ILE A 114 -3.92 -22.63 -18.98
N LEU A 115 -4.72 -22.86 -17.94
CA LEU A 115 -5.64 -23.98 -17.93
C LEU A 115 -6.77 -23.72 -18.91
N GLY A 116 -7.08 -24.69 -19.77
CA GLY A 116 -8.13 -24.55 -20.76
C GLY A 116 -9.49 -24.20 -20.14
N ARG A 117 -10.28 -23.40 -20.86
CA ARG A 117 -11.65 -23.07 -20.46
C ARG A 117 -12.47 -24.35 -20.30
N MET A 118 -13.21 -24.45 -19.19
CA MET A 118 -14.19 -25.52 -19.00
C MET A 118 -15.27 -25.41 -20.08
N GLY A 119 -15.33 -26.39 -20.99
CA GLY A 119 -16.21 -26.37 -22.17
C GLY A 119 -15.53 -26.01 -23.50
N GLY A 120 -14.24 -25.67 -23.49
CA GLY A 120 -13.48 -25.34 -24.70
C GLY A 120 -13.79 -23.95 -25.28
N GLY A 121 -13.05 -23.55 -26.31
CA GLY A 121 -13.23 -22.26 -27.00
C GLY A 121 -12.49 -21.08 -26.37
N GLN A 122 -12.77 -19.88 -26.88
CA GLN A 122 -12.11 -18.64 -26.45
C GLN A 122 -12.67 -18.12 -25.12
N TRP A 123 -11.83 -17.46 -24.34
CA TRP A 123 -12.20 -16.79 -23.09
C TRP A 123 -13.20 -15.66 -23.32
N GLN A 124 -14.20 -15.58 -22.46
CA GLN A 124 -15.29 -14.61 -22.52
C GLN A 124 -15.36 -13.80 -21.23
N ILE A 125 -16.01 -12.63 -21.33
CA ILE A 125 -16.32 -11.82 -20.15
C ILE A 125 -17.22 -12.63 -19.21
N GLY A 126 -16.88 -12.63 -17.92
CA GLY A 126 -17.52 -13.42 -16.88
C GLY A 126 -16.83 -14.74 -16.57
N ASP A 127 -15.92 -15.22 -17.44
CA ASP A 127 -15.16 -16.43 -17.16
C ASP A 127 -14.13 -16.23 -16.03
N LYS A 128 -13.73 -17.35 -15.42
CA LYS A 128 -12.57 -17.42 -14.54
C LYS A 128 -11.43 -18.13 -15.27
N MET A 129 -10.36 -17.40 -15.51
CA MET A 129 -9.16 -17.93 -16.16
C MET A 129 -8.12 -18.28 -15.09
N GLU A 130 -7.68 -19.53 -15.08
CA GLU A 130 -6.61 -20.00 -14.19
C GLU A 130 -5.30 -20.16 -14.96
N VAL A 131 -4.22 -19.66 -14.37
CA VAL A 131 -2.86 -19.76 -14.88
C VAL A 131 -2.01 -20.43 -13.81
N ILE A 132 -1.42 -21.57 -14.15
CA ILE A 132 -0.41 -22.23 -13.32
C ILE A 132 0.94 -21.60 -13.62
N ILE A 133 1.65 -21.17 -12.60
CA ILE A 133 3.02 -20.64 -12.70
C ILE A 133 3.96 -21.66 -12.05
N LYS A 134 5.07 -21.97 -12.72
CA LYS A 134 6.17 -22.75 -12.17
C LYS A 134 7.39 -21.86 -12.09
N MET A 135 7.89 -21.65 -10.87
CA MET A 135 9.06 -20.82 -10.63
C MET A 135 10.36 -21.60 -10.81
N TYR A 136 11.33 -20.94 -11.44
CA TYR A 136 12.69 -21.41 -11.62
C TYR A 136 13.70 -20.39 -11.07
N ASP A 137 14.87 -20.87 -10.63
CA ASP A 137 15.97 -20.01 -10.21
C ASP A 137 16.78 -19.46 -11.40
N PHE A 138 17.71 -18.53 -11.14
CA PHE A 138 18.64 -18.00 -12.15
C PHE A 138 19.57 -19.06 -12.78
N GLN A 139 19.60 -20.29 -12.26
CA GLN A 139 20.33 -21.42 -12.84
C GLN A 139 19.41 -22.34 -13.67
N GLY A 140 18.14 -21.96 -13.86
CA GLY A 140 17.15 -22.74 -14.60
C GLY A 140 16.68 -23.98 -13.86
N ARG A 141 16.82 -24.05 -12.53
CA ARG A 141 16.32 -25.17 -11.72
C ARG A 141 14.97 -24.85 -11.12
N PRO A 142 14.05 -25.82 -11.05
CA PRO A 142 12.75 -25.60 -10.45
C PRO A 142 12.88 -25.26 -8.96
N LYS A 143 12.11 -24.28 -8.51
CA LYS A 143 11.98 -23.94 -7.10
C LYS A 143 11.21 -25.07 -6.38
N ASN A 144 11.55 -25.28 -5.11
CA ASN A 144 10.92 -26.29 -4.24
C ASN A 144 10.23 -25.67 -3.03
N CYS A 145 10.17 -24.33 -2.98
CA CYS A 145 9.58 -23.55 -1.92
C CYS A 145 8.81 -22.38 -2.53
N GLY A 146 7.76 -21.96 -1.84
CA GLY A 146 6.96 -20.78 -2.18
C GLY A 146 7.50 -19.50 -1.55
N GLY A 147 6.59 -18.58 -1.23
CA GLY A 147 6.83 -17.33 -0.53
C GLY A 147 7.27 -16.17 -1.43
N ASP A 148 7.21 -16.34 -2.75
CA ASP A 148 7.42 -15.24 -3.70
C ASP A 148 6.23 -14.27 -3.67
N VAL A 149 6.52 -12.97 -3.71
CA VAL A 149 5.48 -11.93 -3.83
C VAL A 149 5.11 -11.82 -5.30
N ILE A 150 4.00 -12.45 -5.66
CA ILE A 150 3.46 -12.45 -7.02
C ILE A 150 2.16 -11.65 -7.03
N VAL A 151 2.03 -10.75 -8.00
CA VAL A 151 0.79 -9.99 -8.25
C VAL A 151 0.20 -10.43 -9.57
N ALA A 152 -1.06 -10.87 -9.53
CA ALA A 152 -1.88 -11.08 -10.71
C ALA A 152 -2.83 -9.89 -10.88
N ARG A 153 -2.95 -9.34 -12.09
CA ARG A 153 -3.93 -8.31 -12.40
C ARG A 153 -4.47 -8.43 -13.82
N LEU A 154 -5.74 -8.13 -14.01
CA LEU A 154 -6.32 -7.81 -15.32
C LEU A 154 -6.41 -6.29 -15.43
N HIS A 155 -5.78 -5.71 -16.44
CA HIS A 155 -5.66 -4.26 -16.59
C HIS A 155 -6.00 -3.84 -18.01
N ASN A 156 -6.84 -2.81 -18.15
CA ASN A 156 -7.10 -2.13 -19.41
C ASN A 156 -6.69 -0.65 -19.27
N PRO A 157 -5.53 -0.24 -19.85
CA PRO A 157 -5.06 1.14 -19.76
C PRO A 157 -6.00 2.15 -20.41
N ALA A 158 -6.70 1.77 -21.50
CA ALA A 158 -7.58 2.67 -22.23
C ALA A 158 -8.83 3.06 -21.41
N LEU A 159 -9.28 2.15 -20.53
CA LEU A 159 -10.40 2.39 -19.62
C LEU A 159 -9.96 2.88 -18.24
N GLY A 160 -8.65 2.92 -17.96
CA GLY A 160 -8.14 3.13 -16.59
C GLY A 160 -8.63 2.07 -15.60
N ALA A 161 -8.98 0.86 -16.07
CA ALA A 161 -9.62 -0.18 -15.29
C ALA A 161 -8.63 -1.29 -14.90
N GLY A 162 -8.70 -1.76 -13.66
CA GLY A 162 -7.86 -2.83 -13.13
C GLY A 162 -8.58 -3.67 -12.08
N VAL A 163 -8.43 -4.99 -12.16
CA VAL A 163 -8.89 -5.92 -11.11
C VAL A 163 -7.75 -6.85 -10.73
N ALA A 164 -7.60 -7.09 -9.43
CA ALA A 164 -6.61 -8.03 -8.91
C ALA A 164 -7.07 -9.47 -9.19
N GLY A 165 -6.15 -10.30 -9.68
CA GLY A 165 -6.30 -11.74 -9.70
C GLY A 165 -6.00 -12.33 -8.33
N LYS A 166 -6.62 -13.46 -8.00
CA LYS A 166 -6.30 -14.22 -6.79
C LYS A 166 -5.07 -15.08 -7.05
N VAL A 167 -4.01 -14.92 -6.26
CA VAL A 167 -2.83 -15.78 -6.31
C VAL A 167 -2.89 -16.78 -5.15
N VAL A 168 -2.60 -18.04 -5.44
CA VAL A 168 -2.48 -19.13 -4.46
C VAL A 168 -1.07 -19.70 -4.58
N ASP A 169 -0.34 -19.71 -3.47
CA ASP A 169 0.97 -20.35 -3.37
C ASP A 169 0.80 -21.81 -2.94
N HIS A 170 1.33 -22.74 -3.73
CA HIS A 170 1.26 -24.17 -3.44
C HIS A 170 2.43 -24.66 -2.56
N LEU A 171 3.29 -23.73 -2.12
CA LEU A 171 4.43 -23.93 -1.21
C LEU A 171 5.53 -24.87 -1.73
N ASN A 172 5.46 -25.24 -3.00
CA ASN A 172 6.37 -26.18 -3.65
C ASN A 172 7.11 -25.58 -4.85
N GLY A 173 7.11 -24.23 -4.98
CA GLY A 173 7.65 -23.51 -6.13
C GLY A 173 6.68 -23.35 -7.31
N SER A 174 5.40 -23.71 -7.11
CA SER A 174 4.34 -23.42 -8.08
C SER A 174 3.24 -22.57 -7.46
N TYR A 175 2.54 -21.83 -8.32
CA TYR A 175 1.46 -20.92 -7.95
C TYR A 175 0.27 -21.06 -8.91
N SER A 176 -0.94 -20.80 -8.44
CA SER A 176 -2.13 -20.59 -9.28
C SER A 176 -2.53 -19.12 -9.25
N ALA A 177 -2.68 -18.50 -10.41
CA ALA A 177 -3.28 -17.17 -10.55
C ALA A 177 -4.65 -17.30 -11.22
N VAL A 178 -5.70 -16.86 -10.51
CA VAL A 178 -7.09 -16.90 -10.98
C VAL A 178 -7.56 -15.49 -11.29
N PHE A 179 -7.89 -15.24 -12.54
CA PHE A 179 -8.42 -13.96 -13.04
C PHE A 179 -9.92 -14.07 -13.22
N SER A 180 -10.66 -13.09 -12.70
CA SER A 180 -12.05 -12.89 -13.09
C SER A 180 -12.08 -11.96 -14.30
N LEU A 181 -12.53 -12.45 -15.46
CA LEU A 181 -12.50 -11.70 -16.71
C LEU A 181 -13.68 -10.72 -16.79
N LEU A 182 -13.60 -9.63 -16.05
CA LEU A 182 -14.70 -8.66 -15.95
C LEU A 182 -14.83 -7.76 -17.18
N TRP A 183 -13.77 -7.61 -17.97
CA TRP A 183 -13.71 -6.80 -19.17
C TRP A 183 -12.55 -7.25 -20.07
N GLU A 184 -12.55 -6.76 -21.31
CA GLU A 184 -11.42 -6.92 -22.24
C GLU A 184 -10.20 -6.15 -21.74
N GLY A 185 -9.03 -6.78 -21.69
CA GLY A 185 -7.83 -6.17 -21.14
C GLY A 185 -6.63 -7.12 -21.14
N SER A 186 -5.53 -6.71 -20.52
CA SER A 186 -4.32 -7.53 -20.40
C SER A 186 -4.27 -8.19 -19.03
N ALA A 187 -4.33 -9.52 -19.00
CA ALA A 187 -4.05 -10.32 -17.82
C ALA A 187 -2.52 -10.44 -17.65
N GLN A 188 -2.02 -10.08 -16.49
CA GLN A 188 -0.60 -9.98 -16.18
C GLN A 188 -0.31 -10.68 -14.85
N VAL A 189 0.79 -11.43 -14.81
CA VAL A 189 1.39 -11.92 -13.56
C VAL A 189 2.78 -11.30 -13.46
N ILE A 190 3.07 -10.69 -12.33
CA ILE A 190 4.30 -9.93 -12.08
C ILE A 190 4.95 -10.50 -10.83
N LEU A 191 6.24 -10.88 -10.94
CA LEU A 191 7.06 -11.14 -9.78
C LEU A 191 7.49 -9.80 -9.20
N VAL A 192 7.01 -9.48 -8.00
CA VAL A 192 7.38 -8.25 -7.28
C VAL A 192 8.66 -8.49 -6.49
N HIS A 193 8.67 -9.54 -5.67
CA HIS A 193 9.84 -9.92 -4.88
C HIS A 193 9.99 -11.45 -4.82
N PRO A 194 11.19 -11.99 -5.03
CA PRO A 194 11.46 -13.40 -4.77
C PRO A 194 11.37 -13.70 -3.26
N SER A 195 11.06 -14.93 -2.89
CA SER A 195 10.99 -15.44 -1.51
C SER A 195 12.25 -15.12 -0.71
N GLU A 196 13.43 -15.18 -1.34
CA GLU A 196 14.71 -14.79 -0.76
C GLU A 196 14.75 -13.30 -0.38
N ALA A 197 14.17 -12.44 -1.21
CA ALA A 197 14.07 -11.01 -0.91
C ALA A 197 13.09 -10.76 0.24
N VAL A 198 12.01 -11.53 0.34
CA VAL A 198 11.08 -11.46 1.48
C VAL A 198 11.80 -11.80 2.79
N THR A 199 12.60 -12.88 2.82
CA THR A 199 13.44 -13.22 4.00
C THR A 199 14.33 -12.03 4.40
N VAL A 200 15.00 -11.41 3.42
CA VAL A 200 15.88 -10.25 3.66
C VAL A 200 15.10 -9.04 4.15
N LEU A 201 13.94 -8.74 3.57
CA LEU A 201 13.08 -7.63 3.98
C LEU A 201 12.56 -7.81 5.41
N GLY A 202 12.12 -9.03 5.76
CA GLY A 202 11.68 -9.36 7.11
C GLY A 202 12.79 -9.13 8.13
N ARG A 203 14.00 -9.62 7.84
CA ARG A 203 15.20 -9.37 8.67
C ARG A 203 15.50 -7.87 8.80
N LEU A 204 15.55 -7.14 7.69
CA LEU A 204 15.88 -5.71 7.70
C LEU A 204 14.84 -4.90 8.48
N THR A 205 13.56 -5.27 8.41
CA THR A 205 12.49 -4.63 9.17
C THR A 205 12.65 -4.84 10.68
N ARG A 206 13.08 -6.04 11.09
CA ARG A 206 13.34 -6.36 12.51
C ARG A 206 14.64 -5.73 13.03
N GLU A 207 15.72 -5.83 12.28
CA GLU A 207 17.05 -5.38 12.73
C GLU A 207 17.25 -3.86 12.60
N GLN A 208 16.57 -3.22 11.65
CA GLN A 208 16.72 -1.80 11.33
C GLN A 208 15.35 -1.10 11.28
N PRO A 209 14.65 -0.98 12.42
CA PRO A 209 13.34 -0.30 12.48
C PRO A 209 13.43 1.18 12.07
N ASP A 210 14.61 1.80 12.22
CA ASP A 210 14.88 3.18 11.82
C ASP A 210 15.38 3.33 10.38
N ARG A 211 15.38 2.26 9.57
CA ARG A 211 15.96 2.26 8.20
C ARG A 211 15.40 3.38 7.33
N VAL A 212 14.12 3.70 7.48
CA VAL A 212 13.52 4.92 6.95
C VAL A 212 13.54 5.94 8.08
N PHE A 213 14.26 7.03 7.88
CA PHE A 213 14.24 8.13 8.83
C PHE A 213 13.37 9.25 8.31
N PHE A 214 12.85 10.04 9.22
CA PHE A 214 12.04 11.20 8.90
C PHE A 214 12.78 12.47 9.29
N LYS A 215 12.35 13.60 8.75
CA LYS A 215 12.89 14.91 9.07
C LYS A 215 11.77 15.82 9.56
N SER A 216 12.09 16.75 10.45
CA SER A 216 11.21 17.86 10.76
C SER A 216 11.97 19.17 10.62
N GLN A 217 11.26 20.19 10.13
CA GLN A 217 11.79 21.55 10.04
C GLN A 217 11.33 22.34 11.26
N PHE A 218 12.25 23.11 11.82
CA PHE A 218 12.07 24.02 12.94
C PHE A 218 12.32 25.43 12.46
N ARG A 219 11.45 26.39 12.80
CA ARG A 219 11.59 27.77 12.36
C ARG A 219 11.21 28.77 13.45
N SER A 220 12.09 29.73 13.68
CA SER A 220 11.79 30.93 14.47
C SER A 220 12.34 32.15 13.74
N GLY A 221 11.44 33.03 13.28
CA GLY A 221 11.80 34.17 12.41
C GLY A 221 12.52 33.71 11.14
N ARG A 222 13.76 34.18 10.96
CA ARG A 222 14.62 33.84 9.80
C ARG A 222 15.47 32.58 10.01
N VAL A 223 15.56 32.06 11.24
CA VAL A 223 16.36 30.87 11.55
C VAL A 223 15.52 29.64 11.26
N THR A 224 16.06 28.75 10.42
CA THR A 224 15.44 27.48 10.07
C THR A 224 16.46 26.36 10.25
N GLU A 225 16.10 25.32 11.00
CA GLU A 225 16.94 24.14 11.22
C GLU A 225 16.13 22.88 10.88
N THR A 226 16.80 21.82 10.43
CA THR A 226 16.14 20.55 10.11
C THR A 226 16.84 19.45 10.88
N THR A 227 16.06 18.64 11.60
CA THR A 227 16.60 17.52 12.39
C THR A 227 15.89 16.23 12.06
N THR A 228 16.57 15.12 12.34
CA THR A 228 16.02 13.77 12.14
C THR A 228 15.02 13.43 13.22
N CYS A 229 13.94 12.77 12.82
CA CYS A 229 12.87 12.28 13.67
C CYS A 229 12.55 10.83 13.35
N ASN A 230 12.11 10.08 14.36
CA ASN A 230 11.61 8.72 14.18
C ASN A 230 10.82 8.27 15.42
N VAL A 231 10.14 7.12 15.32
CA VAL A 231 9.55 6.42 16.46
C VAL A 231 10.64 5.97 17.44
N CYS A 232 11.80 5.57 16.92
CA CYS A 232 12.99 5.22 17.68
C CYS A 232 14.23 5.93 17.11
N LEU A 233 14.86 6.78 17.92
CA LEU A 233 16.13 7.40 17.58
C LEU A 233 17.28 6.54 18.11
N ARG A 234 18.39 6.46 17.36
CA ARG A 234 19.60 5.81 17.86
C ARG A 234 20.17 6.58 19.06
N PRO A 235 20.79 5.89 20.03
CA PRO A 235 21.45 6.56 21.14
C PRO A 235 22.46 7.59 20.64
N SER A 236 22.30 8.83 21.09
CA SER A 236 23.21 9.93 20.77
C SER A 236 23.40 10.82 22.00
N ARG A 237 24.43 11.66 22.00
CA ARG A 237 24.65 12.66 23.06
C ARG A 237 23.75 13.89 22.90
N GLN A 238 22.98 13.97 21.81
CA GLN A 238 22.16 15.13 21.50
C GLN A 238 20.86 15.08 22.31
N PRO A 239 20.38 16.23 22.85
CA PRO A 239 19.07 16.30 23.46
C PRO A 239 17.98 15.97 22.43
N VAL A 240 16.85 15.47 22.93
CA VAL A 240 15.70 15.06 22.09
C VAL A 240 14.45 15.84 22.45
N CYS A 241 13.65 16.14 21.43
CA CYS A 241 12.29 16.64 21.57
C CYS A 241 11.33 15.45 21.57
N ASN A 242 10.47 15.38 22.59
CA ASN A 242 9.46 14.34 22.74
C ASN A 242 8.09 14.88 22.28
N TYR A 243 7.55 14.32 21.21
CA TYR A 243 6.22 14.62 20.68
C TYR A 243 5.30 13.41 20.78
N THR A 244 5.51 12.56 21.78
CA THR A 244 4.61 11.44 22.06
C THR A 244 3.20 11.98 22.24
N GLU A 245 2.28 11.45 21.44
CA GLU A 245 0.89 11.91 21.44
C GLU A 245 0.25 11.52 22.78
N LEU A 246 -0.40 12.48 23.44
CA LEU A 246 -0.79 12.35 24.84
C LEU A 246 -1.95 11.39 25.07
N HIS A 247 -2.83 11.20 24.08
CA HIS A 247 -4.07 10.42 24.22
C HIS A 247 -3.86 8.93 23.93
N THR A 248 -3.21 8.64 22.82
CA THR A 248 -2.86 7.32 22.29
C THR A 248 -1.50 6.83 22.82
N GLY A 249 -0.62 7.73 23.24
CA GLY A 249 0.74 7.38 23.65
C GLY A 249 1.64 6.99 22.47
N GLN A 250 1.27 7.34 21.23
CA GLN A 250 2.08 7.07 20.05
C GLN A 250 3.41 7.82 20.13
N GLN A 251 4.51 7.06 20.22
CA GLN A 251 5.84 7.59 20.41
C GLN A 251 6.36 8.30 19.16
N TRP A 252 6.85 9.52 19.33
CA TRP A 252 7.47 10.29 18.27
C TRP A 252 8.57 11.20 18.81
N PHE A 253 9.80 11.05 18.30
CA PHE A 253 10.96 11.78 18.79
C PHE A 253 11.71 12.46 17.64
N CYS A 254 12.31 13.61 17.94
CA CYS A 254 13.26 14.29 17.06
C CYS A 254 14.52 14.67 17.83
N TYR A 255 15.68 14.69 17.17
CA TYR A 255 16.83 15.39 17.75
C TYR A 255 16.51 16.88 17.90
N LYS A 256 16.92 17.47 19.02
CA LYS A 256 16.69 18.88 19.28
C LYS A 256 17.58 19.73 18.36
N PRO A 257 17.03 20.73 17.65
CA PRO A 257 17.83 21.66 16.87
C PRO A 257 18.75 22.49 17.77
N GLU A 258 19.93 22.89 17.28
CA GLU A 258 20.96 23.51 18.11
C GLU A 258 20.52 24.88 18.66
N LYS A 259 19.81 25.67 17.86
CA LYS A 259 19.47 27.07 18.18
C LYS A 259 17.99 27.28 18.48
N LEU A 260 17.14 26.33 18.12
CA LEU A 260 15.69 26.47 18.20
C LEU A 260 15.07 25.65 19.35
N SER A 261 13.90 26.10 19.84
CA SER A 261 13.08 25.30 20.76
C SER A 261 12.43 24.12 20.01
N CYS A 262 12.06 23.09 20.76
CA CYS A 262 11.22 22.01 20.25
C CYS A 262 9.86 22.53 19.76
N ASP A 263 9.34 23.60 20.37
CA ASP A 263 8.05 24.19 19.99
C ASP A 263 8.07 24.89 18.63
N ALA A 264 9.27 25.15 18.07
CA ALA A 264 9.44 25.78 16.78
C ALA A 264 9.21 24.83 15.59
N ARG A 265 8.77 23.58 15.83
CA ARG A 265 8.51 22.59 14.79
C ARG A 265 7.34 23.02 13.90
N ILE A 266 7.57 23.12 12.60
CA ILE A 266 6.57 23.58 11.61
C ILE A 266 6.18 22.54 10.58
N SER A 267 7.00 21.50 10.36
CA SER A 267 6.70 20.48 9.37
C SER A 267 7.34 19.15 9.73
N HIS A 268 6.84 18.11 9.06
CA HIS A 268 7.34 16.76 9.13
C HIS A 268 7.28 16.14 7.74
N SER A 269 8.35 15.50 7.32
CA SER A 269 8.44 14.83 6.02
C SER A 269 9.24 13.55 6.11
N ARG A 270 8.98 12.64 5.17
CA ARG A 270 9.82 11.47 4.98
C ARG A 270 11.22 11.94 4.57
N GLY A 271 12.23 11.43 5.26
CA GLY A 271 13.62 11.58 4.86
C GLY A 271 14.00 10.50 3.84
N ASP A 272 15.23 10.00 3.94
CA ASP A 272 15.75 8.98 3.05
C ASP A 272 15.84 7.62 3.74
N LEU A 273 16.40 6.63 3.04
CA LEU A 273 16.87 5.40 3.66
C LEU A 273 18.28 5.60 4.20
N HIS A 274 18.56 5.06 5.39
CA HIS A 274 19.94 4.90 5.85
C HIS A 274 20.70 3.99 4.86
N LYS A 275 21.83 4.47 4.35
CA LYS A 275 22.72 3.71 3.45
C LYS A 275 23.53 2.69 4.25
N THR A 276 22.90 1.60 4.69
CA THR A 276 23.56 0.52 5.46
C THR A 276 23.65 -0.81 4.72
N SER A 277 23.08 -0.94 3.51
CA SER A 277 23.12 -2.21 2.77
C SER A 277 24.35 -2.30 1.86
N PRO A 278 25.21 -3.34 2.00
CA PRO A 278 26.25 -3.61 1.02
C PRO A 278 25.65 -3.96 -0.36
N PRO A 279 26.32 -3.62 -1.47
CA PRO A 279 25.75 -3.64 -2.83
C PRO A 279 25.15 -4.98 -3.29
N TRP A 280 25.69 -6.10 -2.79
CA TRP A 280 25.23 -7.45 -3.14
C TRP A 280 23.87 -7.81 -2.51
N ARG A 281 23.50 -7.21 -1.36
CA ARG A 281 22.20 -7.45 -0.69
C ARG A 281 21.06 -6.71 -1.38
N THR A 282 21.36 -5.67 -2.15
CA THR A 282 20.38 -4.90 -2.92
C THR A 282 20.05 -5.52 -4.29
N SER A 283 20.81 -6.51 -4.74
CA SER A 283 20.65 -7.07 -6.10
C SER A 283 19.34 -7.84 -6.29
N CYS A 284 18.77 -8.42 -5.22
CA CYS A 284 17.46 -9.09 -5.28
C CYS A 284 16.27 -8.13 -5.46
N PHE A 285 16.51 -6.81 -5.38
CA PHE A 285 15.46 -5.78 -5.51
C PHE A 285 15.48 -5.08 -6.88
N LYS A 286 16.30 -5.57 -7.84
CA LYS A 286 16.36 -4.98 -9.18
C LYS A 286 15.22 -5.48 -10.07
N GLY A 287 14.16 -4.68 -10.13
CA GLY A 287 13.13 -4.70 -11.18
C GLY A 287 11.89 -5.52 -10.82
N MET A 288 10.71 -4.95 -11.09
CA MET A 288 9.47 -5.71 -11.22
C MET A 288 9.49 -6.34 -12.61
N HIS A 289 9.34 -7.66 -12.67
CA HIS A 289 9.47 -8.40 -13.93
C HIS A 289 8.20 -9.18 -14.21
N TYR A 290 7.76 -9.14 -15.47
CA TYR A 290 6.59 -9.87 -15.92
C TYR A 290 6.90 -11.37 -15.96
N LEU A 291 6.11 -12.17 -15.25
CA LEU A 291 6.04 -13.63 -15.38
C LEU A 291 5.08 -14.03 -16.51
N PHE A 292 4.06 -13.20 -16.74
CA PHE A 292 3.02 -13.44 -17.73
C PHE A 292 2.42 -12.12 -18.18
N CYS A 293 2.08 -12.05 -19.46
CA CYS A 293 1.26 -10.99 -20.05
C CYS A 293 0.48 -11.57 -21.22
N MET A 294 -0.85 -11.52 -21.16
CA MET A 294 -1.72 -11.95 -22.25
C MET A 294 -2.85 -10.96 -22.44
N SER A 295 -3.12 -10.59 -23.69
CA SER A 295 -4.31 -9.83 -24.05
C SER A 295 -5.52 -10.74 -24.08
N VAL A 296 -6.51 -10.41 -23.26
CA VAL A 296 -7.86 -10.95 -23.29
C VAL A 296 -8.69 -10.02 -24.18
N VAL A 297 -8.90 -10.45 -25.41
CA VAL A 297 -9.74 -9.78 -26.40
C VAL A 297 -11.11 -10.44 -26.47
N ARG A 298 -12.13 -9.68 -26.86
CA ARG A 298 -13.46 -10.20 -27.16
C ARG A 298 -13.37 -11.31 -28.21
N GLY A 299 -14.07 -12.42 -27.99
CA GLY A 299 -14.45 -13.36 -29.03
C GLY A 299 -15.73 -12.93 -29.71
#